data_AF-A0A924INK0-F1
#
_entry.id   AF-A0A924INK0-F1
#
_cell.length_a   1.000
_cell.length_b   1.000
_cell.length_c   1.000
_cell.angle_alpha   90.00
_cell.angle_beta   90.00
_cell.angle_gamma   90.00
#
_symmetry.space_group_name_H-M   'P 1'
#
loop_
_entity.id
_entity.type
_entity.pdbx_description
1 polymer ?
#
loop_
_entity_poly.entity_id
_entity_poly.type
_entity_poly.pdbx_seq_one_letter_code
_entity_poly.pdbx_strand_id
1 'polypeptide(L)' 'MAREETVALAILDAHADTLNVLAREGRDFLQRSDVGQADLPRLLSGGVRTQVLSICAAGEELHGGDATLYAMAQIT' A
#
# COMPACT_ATOMS: atom_id res chain seq x y z
N MET A 1 -23.16 33.52 0.12
CA MET A 1 -22.63 32.74 -1.01
C MET A 1 -22.12 31.43 -0.45
N ALA A 2 -22.87 30.34 -0.61
CA ALA A 2 -22.47 29.03 -0.11
C ALA A 2 -21.26 28.55 -0.92
N ARG A 3 -20.21 28.09 -0.24
CA ARG A 3 -19.08 27.43 -0.92
C ARG A 3 -19.57 26.05 -1.36
N GLU A 4 -19.47 25.75 -2.66
CA GLU A 4 -19.51 24.37 -3.13
C GLU A 4 -18.33 23.62 -2.50
N GLU A 5 -18.61 22.70 -1.59
CA GLU A 5 -17.61 21.72 -1.18
C GLU A 5 -17.46 20.71 -2.31
N THR A 6 -16.35 20.80 -3.04
CA THR A 6 -15.94 19.74 -3.96
C THR A 6 -15.62 18.50 -3.12
N VAL A 7 -16.51 17.52 -3.11
CA VAL A 7 -16.21 16.20 -2.55
C VAL A 7 -15.21 15.56 -3.51
N ALA A 8 -13.92 15.59 -3.15
CA ALA A 8 -12.89 14.91 -3.91
C ALA A 8 -13.18 13.40 -3.88
N LEU A 9 -13.51 12.82 -5.03
CA LEU A 9 -13.68 11.37 -5.15
C LEU A 9 -12.32 10.71 -4.84
N ALA A 10 -12.25 9.93 -3.77
CA ALA A 10 -11.06 9.17 -3.45
C ALA A 10 -10.95 8.00 -4.44
N ILE A 11 -9.79 7.87 -5.10
CA ILE A 11 -9.45 6.65 -5.83
C ILE A 11 -8.79 5.71 -4.82
N LEU A 12 -9.41 4.55 -4.63
CA LEU A 12 -8.96 3.51 -3.71
C LEU A 12 -8.26 2.42 -4.51
N ASP A 13 -7.03 2.09 -4.12
CA ASP A 13 -6.37 0.87 -4.57
C ASP A 13 -6.54 -0.22 -3.50
N ALA A 14 -7.23 -1.30 -3.87
CA ALA A 14 -7.54 -2.42 -2.99
C ALA A 14 -6.63 -3.64 -3.24
N HIS A 15 -5.55 -3.50 -4.02
CA HIS A 15 -4.62 -4.61 -4.26
C HIS A 15 -3.81 -4.93 -2.99
N ALA A 16 -4.08 -6.14 -2.49
CA ALA A 16 -3.71 -6.65 -1.18
C ALA A 16 -2.29 -7.24 -1.08
N ASP A 17 -1.52 -7.29 -2.17
CA ASP A 17 -0.27 -8.04 -2.27
C ASP A 17 0.95 -7.19 -2.66
N THR A 18 0.73 -5.89 -2.91
CA THR A 18 1.75 -4.97 -3.43
C THR A 18 3.01 -4.95 -2.58
N LEU A 19 2.91 -4.73 -1.26
CA LEU A 19 4.09 -4.67 -0.38
C LEU A 19 4.82 -6.02 -0.31
N ASN A 20 4.09 -7.13 -0.37
CA ASN A 20 4.66 -8.46 -0.31
C ASN A 20 5.45 -8.79 -1.58
N VAL A 21 4.93 -8.40 -2.74
CA VAL A 21 5.63 -8.52 -4.02
C VAL A 21 6.88 -7.63 -4.03
N LEU A 22 6.76 -6.37 -3.62
CA LEU A 22 7.89 -5.44 -3.59
C LEU A 22 9.01 -5.93 -2.65
N ALA A 23 8.66 -6.40 -1.45
CA ALA A 23 9.64 -6.96 -0.52
C ALA A 23 10.35 -8.20 -1.11
N ARG A 24 9.60 -9.13 -1.73
CA ARG A 24 10.18 -10.31 -2.39
C ARG A 24 11.09 -9.97 -3.57
N GLU A 25 10.80 -8.87 -4.26
CA GLU A 25 11.59 -8.36 -5.38
C GLU A 25 12.74 -7.45 -4.93
N GLY A 26 12.89 -7.17 -3.62
CA GLY A 26 13.91 -6.25 -3.10
C GLY A 26 13.70 -4.80 -3.56
N ARG A 27 12.45 -4.41 -3.81
CA ARG A 27 12.07 -3.09 -4.30
C ARG A 27 11.55 -2.21 -3.17
N ASP A 28 11.93 -0.94 -3.21
CA ASP A 28 11.46 0.08 -2.27
C ASP A 28 10.14 0.67 -2.79
N PHE A 29 9.06 0.55 -2.00
CA PHE A 29 7.75 1.12 -2.30
C PHE A 29 7.77 2.65 -2.38
N LEU A 30 8.65 3.30 -1.62
CA LEU A 30 8.74 4.76 -1.55
C LEU A 30 9.51 5.35 -2.74
N GLN A 31 10.19 4.51 -3.52
CA GLN A 31 10.97 4.94 -4.68
C GLN A 31 10.32 4.51 -5.99
N ARG A 32 10.45 5.37 -6.99
CA ARG A 32 9.99 5.03 -8.34
C ARG A 32 10.87 3.93 -8.90
N SER A 33 10.25 2.84 -9.33
CA SER A 33 10.97 1.70 -9.90
C SER A 33 10.77 1.61 -11.41
N ASP A 34 11.80 1.24 -12.18
CA ASP A 34 11.65 0.95 -13.60
C ASP A 34 11.00 -0.42 -13.86
N VAL A 35 10.88 -1.25 -12.82
CA VAL A 35 10.25 -2.56 -12.85
C VAL A 35 8.89 -2.47 -12.16
N GLY A 36 7.89 -3.22 -12.64
CA GLY A 36 6.54 -3.25 -12.08
C GLY A 36 5.75 -1.94 -12.18
N GLN A 37 4.56 -1.91 -11.56
CA GLN A 37 3.62 -0.79 -11.69
C GLN A 37 3.16 -0.20 -10.35
N ALA A 38 3.57 -0.81 -9.24
CA ALA A 38 3.13 -0.44 -7.91
C ALA A 38 4.31 0.16 -7.13
N ASP A 39 4.35 1.49 -7.08
CA ASP A 39 5.19 2.29 -6.17
C ASP A 39 4.43 3.56 -5.79
N LEU A 40 4.79 4.14 -4.64
CA LEU A 40 4.11 5.31 -4.10
C LEU A 40 4.10 6.49 -5.08
N PRO A 41 5.21 6.85 -5.77
CA PRO A 41 5.19 7.90 -6.79
C PRO A 41 4.16 7.68 -7.90
N ARG A 42 4.03 6.45 -8.43
CA ARG A 42 3.03 6.12 -9.46
C ARG A 42 1.61 6.24 -8.94
N LEU A 43 1.34 5.70 -7.76
CA LEU A 43 0.00 5.74 -7.14
C LEU A 43 -0.47 7.19 -6.94
N LEU A 44 0.40 8.06 -6.42
CA LEU A 44 0.13 9.48 -6.27
C LEU A 44 -0.11 10.17 -7.62
N SER A 45 0.70 9.87 -8.64
CA SER A 45 0.52 10.44 -9.98
C SER A 45 -0.78 9.99 -10.66
N GLY A 46 -1.27 8.79 -10.34
CA GLY A 46 -2.54 8.25 -10.80
C GLY A 46 -3.76 8.75 -10.02
N GLY A 47 -3.55 9.57 -8.99
CA GLY A 47 -4.62 10.12 -8.16
C GLY A 47 -5.16 9.15 -7.10
N VAL A 48 -4.48 8.02 -6.86
CA VAL A 48 -4.81 7.13 -5.73
C VAL A 48 -4.57 7.90 -4.44
N ARG A 49 -5.63 8.05 -3.65
CA ARG A 49 -5.60 8.79 -2.37
C ARG A 49 -5.70 7.88 -1.16
N THR A 50 -6.02 6.62 -1.37
CA THR A 50 -6.19 5.64 -0.31
C THR A 50 -5.78 4.27 -0.84
N GLN A 51 -4.94 3.57 -0.08
CA GLN A 51 -4.54 2.20 -0.36
C GLN A 51 -5.10 1.33 0.76
N VAL A 52 -5.80 0.26 0.43
CA VAL A 52 -6.11 -0.79 1.40
C VAL A 52 -4.93 -1.75 1.40
N LEU A 53 -4.10 -1.64 2.42
CA LEU A 53 -3.02 -2.58 2.65
C LEU A 53 -3.59 -3.82 3.34
N SER A 54 -3.67 -4.92 2.62
CA SER A 54 -3.81 -6.22 3.26
C SER A 54 -2.40 -6.70 3.56
N ILE A 55 -2.04 -6.79 4.84
CA ILE A 55 -0.77 -7.39 5.20
C ILE A 55 -1.07 -8.84 5.56
N CYS A 56 -0.83 -9.74 4.61
CA CYS A 56 -0.72 -11.14 4.94
C CYS A 56 0.53 -11.31 5.79
N ALA A 57 0.36 -11.58 7.09
CA ALA A 57 1.45 -12.05 7.92
C ALA A 57 2.05 -13.29 7.25
N ALA A 58 3.35 -13.28 7.02
CA ALA A 58 3.99 -14.35 6.27
C ALA A 58 3.90 -15.67 7.06
N GLY A 59 3.29 -16.68 6.46
CA GLY A 59 3.25 -18.05 6.95
C GLY A 59 2.00 -18.37 7.75
N GLU A 60 1.53 -19.61 7.61
CA GLU A 60 0.45 -20.19 8.42
C GLU A 60 0.77 -20.20 9.93
N GLU A 61 2.01 -19.85 10.31
CA GLU A 61 2.56 -19.91 11.67
C GLU A 61 2.48 -18.58 12.43
N LEU A 62 2.18 -17.45 11.76
CA LEU A 62 2.03 -16.16 12.42
C LEU A 62 0.57 -15.89 12.74
N HIS A 63 0.27 -15.74 14.04
CA HIS A 63 -1.08 -15.49 14.54
C HIS A 63 -1.06 -14.39 15.59
N GLY A 64 -2.20 -13.71 15.75
CA GLY A 64 -2.40 -12.74 16.84
C GLY A 64 -1.40 -11.59 16.83
N GLY A 65 -0.76 -11.33 17.97
CA GLY A 65 0.16 -10.20 18.15
C GLY A 65 1.40 -10.26 17.23
N ASP A 66 1.95 -11.44 16.98
CA ASP A 66 3.16 -11.62 16.17
C ASP A 66 2.89 -11.30 14.69
N ALA A 67 1.72 -11.67 14.19
CA ALA A 67 1.25 -11.28 12.86
C ALA A 67 1.15 -9.75 12.72
N THR A 68 0.73 -9.06 13.79
CA THR A 68 0.62 -7.60 13.81
C THR A 68 1.99 -6.93 13.80
N LEU A 69 2.93 -7.41 14.63
CA LEU A 69 4.29 -6.87 14.67
C LEU A 69 5.03 -7.09 13.35
N TYR A 70 4.89 -8.28 12.75
CA TYR A 70 5.41 -8.56 11.43
C TYR A 70 4.85 -7.58 10.39
N ALA A 71 3.53 -7.36 10.42
CA ALA A 71 2.88 -6.44 9.51
C ALA A 71 3.38 -5.01 9.66
N MET A 72 3.50 -4.52 10.90
CA MET A 72 4.03 -3.18 11.17
C MET A 72 5.45 -2.98 10.64
N ALA A 73 6.32 -3.98 10.77
CA ALA A 73 7.68 -3.93 10.25
C ALA A 73 7.77 -3.85 8.71
N GLN A 74 6.70 -4.15 7.98
CA GLN A 74 6.65 -3.97 6.52
C GLN A 74 6.27 -2.55 6.08
N ILE A 75 5.81 -1.71 7.01
CA ILE A 75 5.34 -0.34 6.73
C ILE A 75 6.35 0.72 7.22
N THR A 76 7.28 0.35 8.11
CA THR A 76 8.32 1.21 8.68
C THR A 76 9.65 1.07 7.98
#